data_AF-A0A2X3CS89-F1
#
_entry.id   AF-A0A2X3CS89-F1
#
_cell.length_a   1.000
_cell.length_b   1.000
_cell.length_c   1.000
_cell.angle_alpha   90.00
_cell.angle_beta   90.00
_cell.angle_gamma   90.00
#
_symmetry.space_group_name_H-M   'P 1'
#
loop_
_entity.id
_entity.type
_entity.pdbx_description
1 polymer ?
#
loop_
_entity_poly.entity_id
_entity_poly.type
_entity_poly.pdbx_seq_one_letter_code
_entity_poly.pdbx_strand_id
1 'polypeptide(L)'
;MTVDDLQAKHQAEAHAAIDTFTKYLDIDEDFATVLVEEGFSSLEELAYVPMKELLEIDGLDEATVEALRERAKNALTTLALAQEESLGDNKPADDLLNLEGLDRALAFKLAARGVCTLEDLAEQGVDDLADIEGMTDEKAGELIMAARNICWFGDEA
;
A
#
# COMPACT_ATOMS: atom_id res chain seq x y z
N MET A 1 20.58 -10.14 -12.48
CA MET A 1 19.89 -11.07 -11.59
C MET A 1 20.20 -12.48 -12.06
N THR A 2 20.82 -13.30 -11.21
CA THR A 2 21.14 -14.70 -11.53
C THR A 2 19.92 -15.60 -11.27
N VAL A 3 19.98 -16.86 -11.73
CA VAL A 3 18.93 -17.85 -11.43
C VAL A 3 18.83 -18.09 -9.93
N ASP A 4 19.96 -18.05 -9.22
CA ASP A 4 20.03 -18.20 -7.77
C ASP A 4 19.39 -16.99 -7.04
N ASP A 5 19.64 -15.77 -7.52
CA ASP A 5 19.00 -14.56 -6.97
C ASP A 5 17.47 -14.59 -7.13
N LEU A 6 16.99 -15.11 -8.26
CA LEU A 6 15.56 -15.28 -8.53
C LEU A 6 14.92 -16.27 -7.54
N GLN A 7 15.54 -17.44 -7.34
CA GLN A 7 15.04 -18.42 -6.39
C GLN A 7 15.04 -17.89 -4.95
N ALA A 8 16.09 -17.20 -4.54
CA ALA A 8 16.16 -16.60 -3.21
C ALA A 8 15.05 -15.55 -3.00
N LYS A 9 14.78 -14.72 -4.02
CA LYS A 9 13.70 -13.73 -3.96
C LYS A 9 12.33 -14.39 -3.86
N HIS A 10 12.06 -15.41 -4.68
CA HIS A 10 10.80 -16.16 -4.63
C HIS A 10 10.57 -16.84 -3.27
N GLN A 11 11.61 -17.43 -2.67
CA GLN A 11 11.49 -18.02 -1.34
C GLN A 11 11.19 -16.99 -0.26
N ALA A 12 11.81 -15.81 -0.34
CA ALA A 12 11.56 -14.71 0.60
C ALA A 12 10.13 -14.16 0.47
N GLU A 13 9.64 -14.00 -0.77
CA GLU A 13 8.26 -13.58 -1.05
C GLU A 13 7.24 -14.60 -0.52
N ALA A 14 7.50 -15.90 -0.73
CA ALA A 14 6.63 -16.97 -0.22
C ALA A 14 6.57 -16.97 1.32
N HIS A 15 7.71 -16.83 2.01
CA HIS A 15 7.72 -16.75 3.48
C HIS A 15 6.98 -15.51 3.98
N ALA A 16 7.18 -14.35 3.34
CA ALA A 16 6.49 -13.12 3.72
C ALA A 16 4.96 -13.24 3.54
N ALA A 17 4.51 -13.93 2.48
CA ALA A 17 3.09 -14.20 2.25
C ALA A 17 2.53 -15.14 3.33
N ILE A 18 3.22 -16.24 3.67
CA ILE A 18 2.82 -17.18 4.73
C ILE A 18 2.69 -16.46 6.09
N ASP A 19 3.69 -15.65 6.46
CA ASP A 19 3.66 -14.87 7.71
C ASP A 19 2.48 -13.89 7.73
N THR A 20 2.17 -13.28 6.59
CA THR A 20 1.05 -12.35 6.46
C THR A 20 -0.28 -13.11 6.62
N PHE A 21 -0.44 -14.23 5.95
CA PHE A 21 -1.67 -15.02 6.01
C PHE A 21 -1.93 -15.60 7.39
N THR A 22 -0.94 -16.23 8.02
CA THR A 22 -1.05 -16.75 9.40
C THR A 22 -1.41 -15.64 10.39
N LYS A 23 -0.78 -14.47 10.28
CA LYS A 23 -1.03 -13.33 11.17
C LYS A 23 -2.43 -12.72 11.02
N TYR A 24 -2.92 -12.58 9.79
CA TYR A 24 -4.12 -11.79 9.51
C TYR A 24 -5.38 -12.62 9.25
N LEU A 25 -5.23 -13.86 8.81
CA LEU A 25 -6.36 -14.73 8.46
C LEU A 25 -6.70 -15.75 9.55
N ASP A 26 -5.91 -15.82 10.63
CA ASP A 26 -6.10 -16.77 11.73
C ASP A 26 -6.21 -18.22 11.21
N ILE A 27 -5.20 -18.60 10.43
CA ILE A 27 -4.98 -19.92 9.84
C ILE A 27 -3.62 -20.45 10.29
N ASP A 28 -3.41 -21.77 10.18
CA ASP A 28 -2.11 -22.37 10.45
C ASP A 28 -1.14 -22.18 9.26
N GLU A 29 0.14 -22.42 9.54
CA GLU A 29 1.24 -22.26 8.57
C GLU A 29 1.12 -23.27 7.43
N ASP A 30 0.63 -24.48 7.72
CA ASP A 30 0.40 -25.53 6.73
C ASP A 30 -0.66 -25.07 5.71
N PHE A 31 -1.78 -24.51 6.16
CA PHE A 31 -2.82 -24.00 5.27
C PHE A 31 -2.40 -22.73 4.54
N ALA A 32 -1.63 -21.84 5.19
CA ALA A 32 -1.05 -20.68 4.52
C ALA A 32 -0.08 -21.07 3.40
N THR A 33 0.69 -22.15 3.59
CA THR A 33 1.59 -22.68 2.58
C THR A 33 0.81 -23.19 1.37
N VAL A 34 -0.31 -23.90 1.57
CA VAL A 34 -1.19 -24.34 0.48
C VAL A 34 -1.70 -23.15 -0.33
N LEU A 35 -2.13 -22.06 0.32
CA LEU A 35 -2.58 -20.85 -0.40
C LEU A 35 -1.46 -20.26 -1.27
N VAL A 36 -0.22 -20.24 -0.77
CA VAL A 36 0.93 -19.74 -1.54
C VAL A 36 1.31 -20.68 -2.69
N GLU A 37 1.20 -21.99 -2.50
CA GLU A 37 1.42 -23.00 -3.55
C GLU A 37 0.37 -22.92 -4.67
N GLU A 38 -0.88 -22.58 -4.33
CA GLU A 38 -1.97 -22.28 -5.28
C GLU A 38 -1.79 -20.91 -5.97
N GLY A 39 -0.80 -20.13 -5.55
CA GLY A 39 -0.40 -18.88 -6.20
C GLY A 39 -0.91 -17.60 -5.53
N PHE A 40 -1.53 -17.68 -4.35
CA PHE A 40 -1.93 -16.51 -3.59
C PHE A 40 -0.75 -15.91 -2.84
N SER A 41 -0.52 -14.62 -3.02
CA SER A 41 0.61 -13.91 -2.41
C SER A 41 0.18 -12.72 -1.56
N SER A 42 -1.07 -12.27 -1.67
CA SER A 42 -1.57 -11.11 -0.94
C SER A 42 -2.98 -11.27 -0.36
N LEU A 43 -3.29 -10.45 0.65
CA LEU A 43 -4.63 -10.39 1.26
C LEU A 43 -5.66 -9.80 0.29
N GLU A 44 -5.24 -8.93 -0.65
CA GLU A 44 -6.16 -8.39 -1.66
C GLU A 44 -6.64 -9.47 -2.62
N GLU A 45 -5.74 -10.35 -3.06
CA GLU A 45 -6.10 -11.46 -3.94
C GLU A 45 -7.18 -12.31 -3.27
N LEU A 46 -6.95 -12.75 -2.03
CA LEU A 46 -7.92 -13.53 -1.27
C LEU A 46 -9.24 -12.76 -1.07
N ALA A 47 -9.20 -11.45 -0.82
CA ALA A 47 -10.40 -10.64 -0.59
C ALA A 47 -11.27 -10.44 -1.85
N TYR A 48 -10.67 -10.40 -3.05
CA TYR A 48 -11.32 -9.94 -4.28
C TYR A 48 -11.43 -10.99 -5.41
N VAL A 49 -10.65 -12.07 -5.36
CA VAL A 49 -10.72 -13.17 -6.33
C VAL A 49 -12.11 -13.84 -6.33
N PRO A 50 -12.58 -14.38 -7.49
CA PRO A 50 -13.83 -15.12 -7.56
C PRO A 50 -13.90 -16.29 -6.56
N MET A 51 -15.03 -16.47 -5.88
CA MET A 51 -15.21 -17.57 -4.92
C MET A 51 -14.93 -18.95 -5.51
N LYS A 52 -15.19 -19.12 -6.81
CA LYS A 52 -14.95 -20.39 -7.50
C LYS A 52 -13.47 -20.80 -7.48
N GLU A 53 -12.56 -19.85 -7.62
CA GLU A 53 -11.12 -20.12 -7.61
C GLU A 53 -10.66 -20.56 -6.22
N LEU A 54 -11.19 -19.93 -5.16
CA LEU A 54 -10.91 -20.34 -3.79
C LEU A 54 -11.54 -21.70 -3.43
N LEU A 55 -12.70 -22.03 -4.03
CA LEU A 55 -13.37 -23.33 -3.86
C LEU A 55 -12.71 -24.47 -4.64
N GLU A 56 -11.79 -24.17 -5.57
CA GLU A 56 -11.01 -25.19 -6.28
C GLU A 56 -9.86 -25.73 -5.41
N ILE A 57 -9.48 -25.00 -4.36
CA ILE A 57 -8.45 -25.40 -3.40
C ILE A 57 -8.97 -26.54 -2.52
N ASP A 58 -8.18 -27.61 -2.41
CA ASP A 58 -8.55 -28.77 -1.61
C ASP A 58 -8.63 -28.42 -0.11
N GLY A 59 -9.74 -28.80 0.52
CA GLY A 59 -10.02 -28.47 1.92
C GLY A 59 -10.76 -27.15 2.18
N LEU A 60 -11.09 -26.37 1.15
CA LEU A 60 -11.94 -25.19 1.25
C LEU A 60 -13.40 -25.49 0.88
N ASP A 61 -14.32 -25.05 1.74
CA ASP A 61 -15.76 -25.07 1.52
C ASP A 61 -16.33 -23.63 1.43
N GLU A 62 -17.57 -23.49 1.00
CA GLU A 62 -18.19 -22.17 0.79
C GLU A 62 -18.17 -21.30 2.06
N ALA A 63 -18.40 -21.92 3.22
CA ALA A 63 -18.42 -21.22 4.50
C ALA A 63 -17.03 -20.74 4.94
N THR A 64 -16.01 -21.57 4.75
CA THR A 64 -14.61 -21.23 5.07
C THR A 64 -14.06 -20.19 4.11
N VAL A 65 -14.37 -20.28 2.81
CA VAL A 65 -14.02 -19.25 1.82
C VAL A 65 -14.66 -17.90 2.19
N GLU A 66 -15.96 -17.88 2.53
CA GLU A 66 -16.62 -16.66 2.98
C GLU A 66 -15.95 -16.04 4.20
N ALA A 67 -15.68 -16.86 5.23
CA ALA A 67 -15.01 -16.42 6.45
C ALA A 67 -13.60 -15.90 6.16
N LEU A 68 -12.84 -16.58 5.31
CA LEU A 68 -11.48 -16.20 4.96
C LEU A 68 -11.45 -14.87 4.17
N ARG A 69 -12.40 -14.68 3.25
CA ARG A 69 -12.58 -13.39 2.56
C ARG A 69 -12.95 -12.26 3.50
N GLU A 70 -13.84 -12.52 4.45
CA GLU A 70 -14.23 -11.53 5.45
C GLU A 70 -13.03 -11.14 6.33
N ARG A 71 -12.26 -12.12 6.80
CA ARG A 71 -11.02 -11.88 7.56
C ARG A 71 -10.00 -11.10 6.75
N ALA A 72 -9.79 -11.45 5.47
CA ALA A 72 -8.89 -10.71 4.60
C ALA A 72 -9.31 -9.23 4.47
N LYS A 73 -10.59 -8.95 4.26
CA LYS A 73 -11.12 -7.57 4.19
C LYS A 73 -10.98 -6.83 5.53
N ASN A 74 -11.24 -7.50 6.64
CA ASN A 74 -11.07 -6.92 7.97
C ASN A 74 -9.60 -6.61 8.27
N ALA A 75 -8.69 -7.50 7.86
CA ALA A 75 -7.26 -7.29 7.98
C ALA A 75 -6.79 -6.11 7.12
N LEU A 76 -7.22 -6.02 5.86
CA LEU A 76 -6.92 -4.88 4.98
C LEU A 76 -7.43 -3.56 5.57
N THR A 77 -8.64 -3.57 6.14
CA THR A 77 -9.20 -2.40 6.82
C THR A 77 -8.36 -2.02 8.06
N THR A 78 -7.98 -3.01 8.86
CA THR A 78 -7.15 -2.81 10.05
C THR A 78 -5.76 -2.30 9.69
N LEU A 79 -5.16 -2.82 8.63
CA LEU A 79 -3.88 -2.37 8.10
C LEU A 79 -3.97 -0.93 7.59
N ALA A 80 -5.03 -0.58 6.86
CA ALA A 80 -5.26 0.78 6.41
C ALA A 80 -5.42 1.74 7.60
N LEU A 81 -6.20 1.35 8.61
CA LEU A 81 -6.36 2.13 9.84
C LEU A 81 -5.05 2.26 10.62
N ALA A 82 -4.29 1.17 10.75
CA ALA A 82 -2.99 1.19 11.42
C ALA A 82 -1.98 2.05 10.67
N GLN A 83 -2.05 2.09 9.34
CA GLN A 83 -1.25 2.97 8.51
C GLN A 83 -1.67 4.43 8.77
N GLU A 84 -2.97 4.72 8.77
CA GLU A 84 -3.51 6.04 9.15
C GLU A 84 -3.16 6.45 10.59
N GLU A 85 -3.12 5.53 11.54
CA GLU A 85 -2.71 5.77 12.94
C GLU A 85 -1.20 5.94 13.10
N SER A 86 -0.40 5.16 12.35
CA SER A 86 1.07 5.24 12.37
C SER A 86 1.59 6.60 11.88
N LEU A 87 0.79 7.27 11.04
CA LEU A 87 1.05 8.64 10.61
C LEU A 87 0.80 9.64 11.75
N GLY A 88 -0.03 9.32 12.75
CA GLY A 88 -0.26 10.17 13.93
C GLY A 88 -0.68 11.61 13.55
N ASP A 89 0.12 12.58 13.99
CA ASP A 89 0.00 14.00 13.62
C ASP A 89 0.60 14.33 12.24
N ASN A 90 1.42 13.44 11.67
CA ASN A 90 2.00 13.58 10.32
C ASN A 90 1.03 13.08 9.24
N LYS A 91 -0.23 13.47 9.34
CA LYS A 91 -1.21 13.25 8.25
C LYS A 91 -1.07 14.39 7.24
N PRO A 92 -1.15 14.09 5.94
CA PRO A 92 -1.23 15.15 4.95
C PRO A 92 -2.50 15.97 5.23
N ALA A 93 -2.33 17.28 5.31
CA ALA A 93 -3.41 18.23 5.50
C ALA A 93 -4.28 18.31 4.24
N ASP A 94 -5.50 18.81 4.41
CA ASP A 94 -6.50 18.85 3.34
C ASP A 94 -6.03 19.67 2.13
N ASP A 95 -5.21 20.69 2.33
CA ASP A 95 -4.60 21.47 1.25
C ASP A 95 -3.72 20.59 0.36
N LEU A 96 -2.82 19.81 0.95
CA LEU A 96 -1.95 18.88 0.24
C LEU A 96 -2.76 17.78 -0.44
N LEU A 97 -3.77 17.21 0.23
CA LEU A 97 -4.66 16.18 -0.33
C LEU A 97 -5.49 16.67 -1.51
N ASN A 98 -5.81 17.97 -1.56
CA ASN A 98 -6.57 18.59 -2.64
C ASN A 98 -5.70 19.09 -3.79
N LEU A 99 -4.38 18.92 -3.73
CA LEU A 99 -3.47 19.31 -4.81
C LEU A 99 -3.73 18.47 -6.07
N GLU A 100 -4.04 19.15 -7.18
CA GLU A 100 -4.31 18.50 -8.44
C GLU A 100 -3.08 17.72 -8.94
N GLY A 101 -3.27 16.44 -9.29
CA GLY A 101 -2.19 15.54 -9.72
C GLY A 101 -1.48 14.79 -8.59
N LEU A 102 -1.78 15.10 -7.31
CA LEU A 102 -1.34 14.32 -6.17
C LEU A 102 -2.37 13.25 -5.83
N ASP A 103 -1.96 11.99 -5.85
CA ASP A 103 -2.80 10.89 -5.38
C ASP A 103 -2.69 10.74 -3.85
N ARG A 104 -3.74 10.19 -3.24
CA ARG A 104 -3.82 10.03 -1.79
C ARG A 104 -2.67 9.16 -1.25
N ALA A 105 -2.22 8.16 -2.01
CA ALA A 105 -1.11 7.29 -1.62
C ALA A 105 0.22 8.05 -1.56
N LEU A 106 0.53 8.89 -2.55
CA LEU A 106 1.72 9.75 -2.59
C LEU A 106 1.67 10.82 -1.51
N ALA A 107 0.50 11.41 -1.25
CA ALA A 107 0.34 12.37 -0.15
C ALA A 107 0.73 11.76 1.20
N PHE A 108 0.34 10.50 1.45
CA PHE A 108 0.77 9.79 2.65
C PHE A 108 2.27 9.43 2.67
N LYS A 109 2.87 9.12 1.51
CA LYS A 109 4.33 8.93 1.41
C LYS A 109 5.10 10.22 1.70
N LEU A 110 4.57 11.37 1.29
CA LEU A 110 5.12 12.70 1.60
C LEU A 110 5.00 12.99 3.11
N ALA A 111 3.83 12.75 3.69
CA ALA A 111 3.58 13.00 5.11
C ALA A 111 4.43 12.10 6.02
N ALA A 112 4.70 10.85 5.59
CA ALA A 112 5.66 9.98 6.27
C ALA A 112 7.09 10.54 6.33
N ARG A 113 7.45 11.51 5.46
CA ARG A 113 8.71 12.25 5.47
C ARG A 113 8.63 13.60 6.20
N GLY A 114 7.51 13.90 6.84
CA GLY A 114 7.26 15.16 7.53
C GLY A 114 6.68 16.26 6.63
N VAL A 115 6.40 15.98 5.36
CA VAL A 115 5.77 16.93 4.44
C VAL A 115 4.25 16.79 4.56
N CYS A 116 3.65 17.55 5.47
CA CYS A 116 2.25 17.39 5.82
C CYS A 116 1.37 18.44 5.15
N THR A 117 1.89 19.62 4.84
CA THR A 117 1.13 20.73 4.25
C THR A 117 1.57 21.04 2.82
N LEU A 118 0.77 21.85 2.13
CA LEU A 118 1.09 22.32 0.79
C LEU A 118 2.32 23.24 0.82
N GLU A 119 2.50 24.02 1.89
CA GLU A 119 3.71 24.81 2.15
C GLU A 119 4.95 23.93 2.33
N ASP A 120 4.86 22.86 3.13
CA ASP A 120 5.99 21.94 3.33
C ASP A 120 6.45 21.34 2.00
N LEU A 121 5.51 21.03 1.10
CA LEU A 121 5.79 20.51 -0.24
C LEU A 121 6.44 21.59 -1.12
N ALA A 122 5.98 22.83 -1.04
CA ALA A 122 6.56 23.95 -1.78
C ALA A 122 8.02 24.24 -1.38
N GLU A 123 8.40 23.92 -0.14
CA GLU A 123 9.76 24.05 0.36
C GLU A 123 10.69 22.91 -0.08
N GLN A 124 10.16 21.76 -0.56
CA GLN A 124 10.98 20.64 -1.01
C GLN A 124 11.71 20.89 -2.34
N GLY A 125 12.82 20.19 -2.54
CA GLY A 125 13.47 20.00 -3.83
C GLY A 125 13.00 18.74 -4.56
N VAL A 126 13.25 18.68 -5.87
CA VAL A 126 12.98 17.47 -6.67
C VAL A 126 13.82 16.30 -6.15
N ASP A 127 15.09 16.56 -5.82
CA ASP A 127 16.01 15.55 -5.28
C ASP A 127 15.53 14.97 -3.94
N ASP A 128 14.85 15.78 -3.10
CA ASP A 128 14.32 15.34 -1.79
C ASP A 128 13.13 14.37 -1.94
N LEU A 129 12.44 14.43 -3.09
CA LEU A 129 11.28 13.61 -3.42
C LEU A 129 11.61 12.42 -4.35
N ALA A 130 12.79 12.41 -4.97
CA ALA A 130 13.20 11.39 -5.95
C ALA A 130 13.24 9.96 -5.36
N ASP A 131 13.50 9.84 -4.05
CA ASP A 131 13.52 8.56 -3.35
C ASP A 131 12.12 7.97 -3.07
N ILE A 132 11.03 8.66 -3.44
CA ILE A 132 9.67 8.18 -3.22
C ILE A 132 9.26 7.26 -4.37
N GLU A 133 8.98 5.99 -4.06
CA GLU A 133 8.53 5.04 -5.06
C GLU A 133 7.21 5.50 -5.73
N GLY A 134 7.23 5.63 -7.05
CA GLY A 134 6.11 6.18 -7.84
C GLY A 134 6.17 7.69 -8.06
N MET A 135 7.19 8.38 -7.54
CA MET A 135 7.50 9.77 -7.84
C MET A 135 8.63 9.83 -8.89
N THR A 136 8.38 10.47 -10.02
CA THR A 136 9.43 10.79 -11.00
C THR A 136 9.90 12.21 -10.81
N ASP A 137 11.13 12.53 -11.25
CA ASP A 137 11.68 13.89 -11.17
C ASP A 137 10.75 14.93 -11.84
N GLU A 138 10.14 14.56 -12.97
CA GLU A 138 9.17 15.38 -13.68
C GLU A 138 7.91 15.62 -12.84
N LYS A 139 7.31 14.55 -12.28
CA LYS A 139 6.10 14.64 -11.46
C LYS A 139 6.37 15.41 -10.15
N ALA A 140 7.52 15.18 -9.53
CA ALA A 140 7.95 15.92 -8.35
C ALA A 140 8.09 17.42 -8.66
N GLY A 141 8.73 17.76 -9.78
CA GLY A 141 8.85 19.15 -10.22
C GLY A 141 7.50 19.82 -10.48
N GLU A 142 6.58 19.12 -11.15
CA GLU A 142 5.22 19.62 -11.40
C GLU A 142 4.47 19.87 -10.09
N LEU A 143 4.50 18.92 -9.15
CA LEU A 143 3.82 19.03 -7.86
C LEU A 143 4.41 20.14 -6.99
N ILE A 144 5.74 20.28 -6.92
CA ILE A 144 6.41 21.36 -6.18
C ILE A 144 6.05 22.72 -6.79
N MET A 145 6.05 22.84 -8.11
CA MET A 145 5.68 24.07 -8.79
C MET A 145 4.21 24.41 -8.59
N ALA A 146 3.31 23.43 -8.67
CA ALA A 146 1.90 23.60 -8.37
C ALA A 146 1.70 24.05 -6.92
N ALA A 147 2.41 23.43 -5.98
CA ALA A 147 2.37 23.81 -4.57
C ALA A 147 2.84 25.26 -4.35
N ARG A 148 4.00 25.63 -4.91
CA ARG A 148 4.53 27.00 -4.88
C ARG A 148 3.57 28.01 -5.50
N ASN A 149 2.93 27.64 -6.60
CA ASN A 149 1.97 28.51 -7.27
C ASN A 149 0.79 28.81 -6.35
N ILE A 150 0.25 27.80 -5.67
CA ILE A 150 -0.88 27.99 -4.74
C ILE A 150 -0.43 28.77 -3.49
N CYS A 151 0.73 28.45 -2.90
CA CYS A 151 1.24 29.15 -1.71
C CYS A 151 1.56 30.63 -1.95
N TRP A 152 2.16 30.97 -3.11
CA TRP A 152 2.64 32.34 -3.37
C TRP A 152 1.72 33.17 -4.25
N PHE A 153 0.83 32.53 -5.02
CA PHE A 153 -0.07 33.21 -5.96
C PHE A 153 -1.55 32.84 -5.77
N GLY A 154 -1.91 32.08 -4.72
CA GLY A 154 -3.28 31.67 -4.42
C GLY A 154 -4.22 32.80 -3.96
N ASP A 155 -3.68 33.96 -3.57
CA ASP A 155 -4.45 35.14 -3.16
C ASP A 155 -5.06 35.95 -4.34
N GLU A 156 -4.83 35.53 -5.60
CA GLU A 156 -5.35 36.22 -6.80
C GLU A 156 -6.73 35.72 -7.32
N ALA A 157 -7.47 34.92 -6.54
CA ALA A 157 -8.79 34.39 -6.92
C ALA A 157 -10.00 35.12 -6.29
#